data_AF-A0A3B9TQP3-F1
#
_entry.id   AF-A0A3B9TQP3-F1
#
_cell.length_a   1.000
_cell.length_b   1.000
_cell.length_c   1.000
_cell.angle_alpha   90.00
_cell.angle_beta   90.00
_cell.angle_gamma   90.00
#
_symmetry.space_group_name_H-M   'P 1'
#
loop_
_entity.id
_entity.type
_entity.pdbx_description
1 polymer ?
#
loop_
_entity_poly.entity_id
_entity_poly.type
_entity_poly.pdbx_seq_one_letter_code
_entity_poly.pdbx_strand_id
1 'polypeptide(L)'
;MSAKDQVRPSLGLSVGVFAVAAVIISYGVLALGVDAHIPIVISAVVVCCVGLIVLKKPWSEIEEGALNAIAVALQAIVILMIIGMVIGIWIQSGVVPTLI
;
A
#
# COMPACT_ATOMS: atom_id res chain seq x y z
N MET A 1 30.86 8.19 0.81
CA MET A 1 29.92 8.20 1.97
C MET A 1 28.95 7.02 1.79
N SER A 2 29.46 5.82 1.54
CA SER A 2 29.79 4.70 2.47
C SER A 2 28.61 4.17 3.29
N ALA A 3 28.09 3.02 2.82
CA ALA A 3 27.29 2.02 3.52
C ALA A 3 26.03 2.52 4.25
N LYS A 4 24.94 2.71 3.49
CA LYS A 4 23.55 2.71 4.00
C LYS A 4 23.29 1.32 4.59
N ASP A 5 23.51 1.20 5.89
CA ASP A 5 23.27 -0.02 6.66
C ASP A 5 21.76 -0.33 6.59
N GLN A 6 21.38 -1.14 5.61
CA GLN A 6 20.08 -1.77 5.56
C GLN A 6 20.03 -2.74 6.74
N VAL A 7 19.61 -2.24 7.91
CA VAL A 7 19.18 -3.08 9.03
C VAL A 7 18.18 -4.07 8.45
N ARG A 8 18.63 -5.32 8.23
CA ARG A 8 17.80 -6.40 7.71
C ARG A 8 16.76 -6.65 8.80
N PRO A 9 15.48 -6.32 8.60
CA PRO A 9 14.48 -6.87 9.50
C PRO A 9 14.64 -8.39 9.43
N SER A 10 14.71 -9.06 10.58
CA SER A 10 14.68 -10.52 10.58
C SER A 10 13.40 -10.94 9.85
N LEU A 11 13.44 -12.03 9.08
CA LEU A 11 12.27 -12.49 8.31
C LEU A 11 11.00 -12.56 9.19
N GLY A 12 11.17 -12.93 10.46
CA GLY A 12 10.09 -12.94 11.45
C GLY A 12 9.52 -11.56 11.77
N LEU A 13 10.35 -10.52 11.82
CA LEU A 13 9.87 -9.15 12.09
C LEU A 13 9.08 -8.59 10.89
N SER A 14 9.55 -8.81 9.66
CA SER A 14 8.83 -8.37 8.46
C SER A 14 7.46 -9.04 8.33
N VAL A 15 7.41 -10.36 8.54
CA VAL A 15 6.16 -11.12 8.53
C VAL A 15 5.25 -10.68 9.68
N GLY A 16 5.81 -10.43 10.87
CA GLY A 16 5.07 -9.94 12.03
C GLY A 16 4.41 -8.58 11.77
N VAL A 17 5.14 -7.61 11.23
CA VAL A 17 4.60 -6.28 10.91
C VAL A 17 3.51 -6.37 9.84
N PHE A 18 3.74 -7.19 8.80
CA PHE A 18 2.74 -7.41 7.76
C PHE A 18 1.46 -8.07 8.30
N ALA A 19 1.61 -9.10 9.13
CA ALA A 19 0.49 -9.80 9.75
C ALA A 19 -0.29 -8.87 10.69
N VAL A 20 0.38 -8.06 11.49
CA VAL A 20 -0.26 -7.07 12.37
C VAL A 20 -1.06 -6.05 11.56
N ALA A 21 -0.49 -5.51 10.47
CA ALA A 21 -1.20 -4.59 9.59
C ALA A 21 -2.43 -5.25 8.96
N ALA A 22 -2.30 -6.48 8.46
CA ALA A 22 -3.41 -7.25 7.88
C ALA A 22 -4.52 -7.49 8.90
N VAL A 23 -4.19 -7.88 10.14
CA VAL A 23 -5.17 -8.11 11.20
C VAL A 23 -5.90 -6.82 11.57
N ILE A 24 -5.20 -5.69 11.70
CA ILE A 24 -5.82 -4.40 12.01
C ILE A 24 -6.79 -3.98 10.92
N ILE A 25 -6.39 -4.10 9.65
CA ILE A 25 -7.24 -3.73 8.51
C ILE A 25 -8.45 -4.67 8.41
N SER A 26 -8.23 -6.00 8.47
CA SER A 26 -9.31 -6.98 8.40
C SER A 26 -10.28 -6.83 9.56
N TYR A 27 -9.81 -6.62 10.78
CA TYR A 27 -10.66 -6.40 11.94
C TYR A 27 -11.41 -5.06 11.85
N GLY A 28 -10.74 -3.99 11.41
CA GLY A 28 -11.36 -2.67 11.24
C GLY A 28 -12.48 -2.66 10.21
N VAL A 29 -12.31 -3.36 9.10
CA VAL A 29 -13.32 -3.44 8.03
C VAL A 29 -14.45 -4.41 8.40
N LEU A 30 -14.12 -5.61 8.88
CA LEU A 30 -15.12 -6.67 9.10
C LEU A 30 -15.90 -6.53 10.41
N ALA A 31 -15.28 -6.02 11.48
CA ALA A 31 -15.91 -5.95 12.80
C ALA A 31 -16.59 -4.61 13.08
N LEU A 32 -16.00 -3.48 12.62
CA LEU A 32 -16.56 -2.15 12.85
C LEU A 32 -17.38 -1.62 11.66
N GLY A 33 -17.30 -2.24 10.47
CA GLY A 33 -17.99 -1.77 9.28
C GLY A 33 -17.58 -0.36 8.84
N VAL A 34 -16.40 0.09 9.28
CA VAL A 34 -15.86 1.43 9.00
C VAL A 34 -15.19 1.40 7.63
N ASP A 35 -15.29 2.52 6.91
CA ASP A 35 -14.61 2.70 5.62
C ASP A 35 -13.13 2.34 5.72
N ALA A 36 -12.63 1.62 4.72
CA ALA A 36 -11.26 1.11 4.68
C ALA A 36 -10.19 2.20 4.89
N HIS A 37 -10.53 3.47 4.67
CA HIS A 37 -9.63 4.60 4.89
C HIS A 37 -9.17 4.74 6.34
N ILE A 38 -10.07 4.63 7.32
CA ILE A 38 -9.74 4.86 8.75
C ILE A 38 -8.83 3.74 9.31
N PRO A 39 -9.14 2.44 9.13
CA PRO A 39 -8.27 1.36 9.56
C PRO A 39 -6.88 1.40 8.91
N ILE A 40 -6.79 1.80 7.63
CA ILE A 40 -5.50 1.91 6.94
C ILE A 40 -4.63 2.98 7.60
N VAL A 41 -5.16 4.17 7.88
CA VAL A 41 -4.40 5.24 8.55
C VAL A 41 -3.92 4.78 9.93
N ILE A 42 -4.78 4.14 10.72
CA ILE A 42 -4.41 3.62 12.04
C ILE A 42 -3.32 2.56 11.93
N SER A 43 -3.46 1.62 10.99
CA SER A 43 -2.46 0.57 10.76
C SER A 43 -1.11 1.16 10.34
N ALA A 44 -1.11 2.20 9.50
CA ALA A 44 0.10 2.88 9.06
C ALA A 44 0.82 3.56 10.22
N VAL A 45 0.08 4.20 11.14
CA VAL A 45 0.65 4.79 12.36
C VAL A 45 1.28 3.71 13.24
N VAL A 46 0.59 2.59 13.45
CA VAL A 46 1.12 1.46 14.23
C VAL A 46 2.39 0.90 13.60
N VAL A 47 2.39 0.66 12.29
CA VAL A 47 3.56 0.17 11.54
C VAL A 47 4.71 1.17 11.62
N CYS A 48 4.43 2.46 11.54
CA CYS A 48 5.43 3.52 11.66
C CYS A 48 6.05 3.55 13.06
N CYS A 49 5.23 3.45 14.12
CA CYS A 49 5.71 3.32 15.50
C CYS A 49 6.60 2.08 15.68
N VAL A 50 6.21 0.94 15.11
CA VAL A 50 7.04 -0.29 15.16
C VAL A 50 8.35 -0.09 14.40
N GLY A 51 8.34 0.58 13.24
CA GLY A 51 9.53 0.92 12.47
C GLY A 51 10.50 1.84 13.21
N LEU A 52 9.98 2.81 13.96
CA LEU A 52 10.79 3.73 14.77
C LEU A 52 11.36 3.05 16.02
N ILE A 53 10.55 2.27 16.75
CA ILE A 53 10.94 1.68 18.04
C ILE A 53 11.83 0.45 17.84
N VAL A 54 11.51 -0.42 16.89
CA VAL A 54 12.20 -1.70 16.71
C VAL A 54 13.38 -1.59 15.75
N LEU A 55 13.21 -0.86 14.64
CA LEU A 55 14.25 -0.72 13.62
C LEU A 55 15.19 0.47 13.89
N LYS A 56 14.83 1.38 14.81
CA LYS A 56 15.59 2.61 15.14
C LYS A 56 16.06 3.40 13.91
N LYS A 57 15.28 3.34 12.82
CA LYS A 57 15.59 4.08 11.59
C LYS A 57 15.18 5.54 11.74
N PRO A 58 15.92 6.47 11.10
CA PRO A 58 15.54 7.87 11.09
C PRO A 58 14.19 8.04 10.37
N TRP A 59 13.32 8.92 10.90
CA TRP A 59 12.02 9.24 10.31
C TRP A 59 12.10 9.54 8.81
N SER A 60 13.14 10.27 8.39
CA SER A 60 13.37 10.62 6.99
C SER A 60 13.43 9.41 6.05
N GLU A 61 13.97 8.26 6.49
CA GLU A 61 14.00 7.06 5.65
C GLU A 61 12.62 6.39 5.55
N ILE A 62 11.83 6.43 6.63
CA ILE A 62 10.48 5.87 6.67
C ILE A 62 9.55 6.72 5.78
N GLU A 63 9.66 8.04 5.88
CA GLU A 63 8.92 8.99 5.07
C GLU A 63 9.27 8.86 3.59
N GLU A 64 10.56 8.84 3.23
CA GLU A 64 11.01 8.65 1.85
C GLU A 64 10.51 7.32 1.26
N GLY A 65 10.55 6.24 2.05
CA GLY A 65 10.02 4.93 1.66
C GLY A 65 8.50 4.95 1.43
N ALA A 66 7.74 5.60 2.31
CA ALA A 66 6.30 5.74 2.18
C ALA A 66 5.93 6.58 0.94
N LEU A 67 6.58 7.72 0.73
CA LEU A 67 6.36 8.58 -0.44
C LEU A 67 6.69 7.87 -1.75
N ASN A 68 7.78 7.10 -1.80
CA ASN A 68 8.13 6.32 -2.98
C ASN A 68 7.10 5.22 -3.27
N ALA A 69 6.64 4.51 -2.24
CA ALA A 69 5.57 3.50 -2.39
C ALA A 69 4.28 4.12 -2.95
N ILE A 70 3.89 5.30 -2.45
CA ILE A 70 2.74 6.05 -2.95
C ILE A 70 2.95 6.47 -4.41
N ALA A 71 4.13 6.98 -4.77
CA ALA A 71 4.44 7.40 -6.13
C ALA A 71 4.34 6.24 -7.14
N VAL A 72 4.89 5.07 -6.79
CA VAL A 72 4.80 3.86 -7.62
C VAL A 72 3.35 3.39 -7.76
N ALA A 73 2.58 3.38 -6.66
CA ALA A 73 1.18 3.00 -6.69
C ALA A 73 0.33 3.96 -7.54
N LEU A 74 0.60 5.26 -7.45
CA LEU A 74 -0.10 6.29 -8.22
C LEU A 74 0.08 6.08 -9.73
N GLN A 75 1.30 5.78 -10.18
CA GLN A 75 1.56 5.46 -11.59
C GLN A 75 0.72 4.26 -12.06
N ALA A 76 0.65 3.20 -11.25
CA ALA A 76 -0.16 2.03 -11.58
C ALA A 76 -1.66 2.35 -11.65
N ILE A 77 -2.18 3.14 -10.70
CA ILE A 77 -3.59 3.56 -10.67
C ILE A 77 -3.95 4.38 -11.91
N VAL A 78 -3.08 5.28 -12.35
CA VAL A 78 -3.29 6.08 -13.57
C VAL A 78 -3.40 5.18 -14.80
N ILE A 79 -2.54 4.17 -14.94
CA ILE A 79 -2.60 3.22 -16.05
C ILE A 79 -3.92 2.42 -16.01
N LEU A 80 -4.29 1.89 -14.84
CA LEU A 80 -5.54 1.15 -14.66
C LEU A 80 -6.77 2.00 -15.00
N MET A 81 -6.74 3.29 -14.64
CA MET A 81 -7.80 4.24 -14.95
C MET A 81 -7.96 4.45 -16.46
N ILE A 82 -6.85 4.66 -17.19
CA ILE A 82 -6.86 4.82 -18.65
C ILE A 82 -7.42 3.56 -19.33
N ILE A 83 -6.95 2.38 -18.93
CA ILE A 83 -7.42 1.11 -19.49
C ILE A 83 -8.91 0.92 -19.21
N GLY A 84 -9.36 1.20 -18.00
CA GLY A 84 -10.78 1.13 -17.63
C GLY A 84 -11.65 2.05 -18.50
N MET A 85 -11.20 3.28 -18.76
CA MET A 85 -11.89 4.21 -19.65
C MET A 85 -11.95 3.69 -21.09
N VAL A 86 -10.84 3.18 -21.63
CA VAL A 86 -10.77 2.65 -23.00
C VAL A 86 -11.72 1.47 -23.19
N ILE A 87 -11.71 0.51 -22.25
CA ILE A 87 -12.60 -0.65 -22.29
C ILE A 87 -14.07 -0.20 -22.17
N GLY A 88 -14.37 0.76 -21.29
CA GLY A 88 -15.72 1.32 -21.14
C GLY A 88 -16.23 1.93 -22.44
N ILE A 89 -15.40 2.72 -23.13
CA ILE A 89 -15.74 3.32 -24.43
C ILE A 89 -15.94 2.25 -25.51
N TRP A 90 -15.08 1.23 -25.55
CA TRP A 90 -15.17 0.13 -26.52
C TRP A 90 -16.41 -0.74 -26.36
N ILE A 91 -16.85 -0.96 -25.12
CA ILE A 91 -18.11 -1.64 -24.84
C ILE A 91 -19.28 -0.78 -25.33
N GLN A 92 -19.26 0.53 -25.05
CA GLN A 92 -20.33 1.44 -25.46
C GLN A 92 -20.41 1.66 -26.97
N SER A 93 -19.28 1.65 -27.68
CA SER A 93 -19.22 1.82 -29.13
C SER A 93 -19.54 0.52 -29.91
N GLY A 94 -19.70 -0.60 -29.22
CA GLY A 94 -19.96 -1.89 -29.84
C GLY A 94 -18.76 -2.51 -30.56
N VAL A 95 -17.59 -1.87 -30.56
CA VAL A 95 -16.40 -2.34 -31.30
C VAL A 95 -15.96 -3.72 -30.82
N VAL A 96 -15.89 -3.96 -29.50
CA VAL A 96 -15.54 -5.29 -28.95
C VAL A 96 -16.66 -6.32 -29.17
N PRO A 97 -17.95 -6.03 -28.87
CA PRO A 97 -19.05 -6.94 -29.19
C PRO A 97 -19.13 -7.36 -30.66
N THR A 98 -18.76 -6.49 -31.61
CA THR A 98 -18.78 -6.81 -33.05
C THR A 98 -17.57 -7.62 -33.54
N LEU A 99 -16.51 -7.74 -32.73
CA LEU A 99 -15.32 -8.53 -33.05
C LEU A 99 -15.44 -10.01 -32.66
N ILE A 100 -16.47 -10.36 -31.88
CA ILE A 100 -16.82 -11.73 -31.49
C ILE A 100 -18.01 -12.18 -32.33
#